data_AF-A0A7T3V5R5-F1
#
_entry.id   AF-A0A7T3V5R5-F1
#
_cell.length_a   1.000
_cell.length_b   1.000
_cell.length_c   1.000
_cell.angle_alpha   90.00
_cell.angle_beta   90.00
_cell.angle_gamma   90.00
#
_symmetry.space_group_name_H-M   'P 1'
#
loop_
_entity.id
_entity.type
_entity.pdbx_description
1 polymer ?
#
loop_
_entity_poly.entity_id
_entity_poly.type
_entity_poly.pdbx_seq_one_letter_code
_entity_poly.pdbx_strand_id
1 'polypeptide(L)'
;MKTFTKLLAGAVTILALAMIGCQNDTDTHEHTYSTEWSKDATSHWHAATCEHTSEVSDKAAHTFGEGVVTKEATETETGIKTYTCTVCKYEKTESIAVLPHTHKYSAD
;
A
#
# COMPACT_ATOMS: atom_id res chain seq x y z
N MET A 1 -60.10 21.56 -44.34
CA MET A 1 -61.50 21.07 -44.37
C MET A 1 -61.49 19.64 -43.81
N LYS A 2 -62.16 19.45 -42.66
CA LYS A 2 -62.70 18.21 -42.03
C LYS A 2 -62.13 16.86 -42.54
N THR A 3 -61.62 15.97 -41.69
CA THR A 3 -62.41 15.31 -40.64
C THR A 3 -61.56 14.66 -39.54
N PHE A 4 -61.96 14.93 -38.29
CA PHE A 4 -61.73 14.06 -37.13
C PHE A 4 -62.61 12.81 -37.26
N THR A 5 -62.05 11.61 -37.05
CA THR A 5 -62.82 10.44 -36.67
C THR A 5 -62.16 9.75 -35.47
N LYS A 6 -63.01 9.41 -34.52
CA LYS A 6 -62.77 9.07 -33.13
C LYS A 6 -62.29 7.62 -32.94
N LEU A 7 -61.43 7.46 -31.93
CA LEU A 7 -61.54 6.51 -30.82
C LEU A 7 -61.88 5.04 -31.14
N LEU A 8 -60.89 4.17 -30.96
CA LEU A 8 -61.11 2.80 -30.47
C LEU A 8 -60.16 2.58 -29.29
N ALA A 9 -60.75 2.34 -28.13
CA ALA A 9 -60.08 1.97 -26.90
C ALA A 9 -59.39 0.60 -27.09
N GLY A 10 -58.07 0.57 -26.94
CA GLY A 10 -57.27 -0.64 -26.87
C GLY A 10 -56.34 -0.53 -25.67
N ALA A 11 -56.83 -0.95 -24.52
CA ALA A 11 -56.03 -1.08 -23.30
C ALA A 11 -55.11 -2.29 -23.45
N VAL A 12 -53.84 -2.11 -23.83
CA VAL A 12 -52.80 -3.13 -23.72
C VAL A 12 -51.46 -2.46 -23.41
N THR A 13 -51.20 -2.37 -22.10
CA THR A 13 -49.94 -2.70 -21.41
C THR A 13 -48.64 -1.95 -21.72
N ILE A 14 -47.90 -1.75 -20.62
CA ILE A 14 -46.47 -1.46 -20.52
C ILE A 14 -46.13 0.03 -20.51
N LEU A 15 -46.38 0.62 -19.34
CA LEU A 15 -45.54 1.66 -18.77
C LEU A 15 -44.12 1.05 -18.56
N ALA A 16 -43.31 0.99 -19.61
CA ALA A 16 -41.89 0.74 -19.47
C ALA A 16 -41.26 2.07 -19.06
N LEU A 17 -41.22 2.33 -17.74
CA LEU A 17 -40.12 3.11 -17.19
C LEU A 17 -38.85 2.37 -17.60
N ALA A 18 -38.16 2.89 -18.62
CA ALA A 18 -36.82 2.48 -18.92
C ALA A 18 -35.93 2.93 -17.74
N MET A 19 -35.92 2.11 -16.69
CA MET A 19 -34.81 1.97 -15.78
C MET A 19 -33.65 1.39 -16.61
N ILE A 20 -33.10 2.18 -17.52
CA ILE A 20 -31.77 1.90 -18.05
C ILE A 20 -30.85 2.19 -16.87
N GLY A 21 -30.56 1.13 -16.13
CA GLY A 21 -29.58 1.14 -15.07
C GLY A 21 -28.27 1.69 -15.60
N CYS A 22 -27.54 2.40 -14.75
CA CYS A 22 -26.14 2.72 -15.01
C CYS A 22 -25.43 1.40 -15.31
N GLN A 23 -24.95 1.21 -16.53
CA GLN A 23 -24.00 0.13 -16.82
C GLN A 23 -22.80 0.34 -15.90
N ASN A 24 -22.80 -0.36 -14.77
CA ASN A 24 -21.61 -0.57 -13.99
C ASN A 24 -20.84 -1.63 -14.74
N ASP A 25 -19.97 -1.19 -15.65
CA ASP A 25 -18.91 -2.02 -16.21
C ASP A 25 -17.90 -2.31 -15.08
N THR A 26 -18.33 -3.05 -14.06
CA THR A 26 -17.42 -3.73 -13.16
C THR A 26 -16.81 -4.86 -13.97
N ASP A 27 -15.72 -4.55 -14.66
CA ASP A 27 -14.87 -5.51 -15.34
C ASP A 27 -14.42 -6.56 -14.31
N THR A 28 -15.11 -7.70 -14.27
CA THR A 28 -14.83 -8.80 -13.36
C THR A 28 -13.66 -9.61 -13.92
N HIS A 29 -12.45 -9.09 -13.73
CA HIS A 29 -11.23 -9.88 -13.89
C HIS A 29 -10.59 -10.14 -12.52
N GLU A 30 -9.90 -11.27 -12.39
CA GLU A 30 -9.10 -11.57 -11.20
C GLU A 30 -7.77 -10.82 -11.28
N HIS A 31 -7.40 -10.13 -10.21
CA HIS A 31 -6.09 -9.52 -10.09
C HIS A 31 -5.02 -10.58 -9.83
N THR A 32 -3.95 -10.52 -10.60
CA THR A 32 -2.74 -11.29 -10.36
C THR A 32 -1.71 -10.39 -9.66
N TYR A 33 -1.03 -10.92 -8.66
CA TYR A 33 -0.04 -10.19 -7.86
C TYR A 33 1.32 -10.88 -7.93
N SER A 34 2.39 -10.08 -7.94
CA SER A 34 3.76 -10.57 -7.94
C SER A 34 4.04 -11.31 -6.64
N THR A 35 4.77 -12.42 -6.70
CA THR A 35 5.29 -13.10 -5.51
C THR A 35 6.50 -12.38 -4.89
N GLU A 36 7.07 -11.40 -5.61
CA GLU A 36 8.13 -10.54 -5.10
C GLU A 36 7.54 -9.39 -4.27
N TRP A 37 8.19 -9.11 -3.13
CA TRP A 37 7.79 -8.01 -2.26
C TRP A 37 8.22 -6.65 -2.85
N SER A 38 7.24 -5.79 -3.09
CA SER A 38 7.45 -4.35 -3.22
C SER A 38 7.52 -3.69 -1.85
N LYS A 39 8.25 -2.57 -1.74
CA LYS A 39 8.54 -1.91 -0.45
C LYS A 39 8.87 -0.44 -0.62
N ASP A 40 8.47 0.35 0.37
CA ASP A 40 8.91 1.73 0.58
C ASP A 40 9.45 1.91 2.01
N ALA A 41 9.65 3.15 2.46
CA ALA A 41 10.17 3.42 3.81
C ALA A 41 9.20 3.03 4.95
N THR A 42 7.91 2.85 4.66
CA THR A 42 6.84 2.63 5.64
C THR A 42 6.27 1.21 5.60
N SER A 43 6.15 0.63 4.41
CA SER A 43 5.33 -0.56 4.16
C SER A 43 5.96 -1.49 3.12
N HIS A 44 5.45 -2.72 3.07
CA HIS A 44 5.65 -3.67 1.98
C HIS A 44 4.30 -4.18 1.47
N TRP A 45 4.27 -4.61 0.21
CA TRP A 45 3.07 -5.15 -0.46
C TRP A 45 3.47 -6.04 -1.64
N HIS A 46 2.54 -6.84 -2.14
CA HIS A 46 2.64 -7.49 -3.43
C HIS A 46 2.00 -6.59 -4.50
N ALA A 47 2.77 -6.23 -5.53
CA ALA A 47 2.28 -5.36 -6.61
C ALA A 47 1.43 -6.16 -7.60
N ALA A 48 0.36 -5.56 -8.13
CA ALA A 48 -0.38 -6.17 -9.22
C ALA A 48 0.49 -6.32 -10.48
N THR A 49 0.31 -7.44 -11.18
CA THR A 49 1.00 -7.74 -12.45
C THR A 49 0.15 -7.43 -13.68
N CYS A 50 -1.10 -7.01 -13.48
CA CYS A 50 -1.97 -6.51 -14.55
C CYS A 50 -1.74 -5.01 -14.82
N GLU A 51 -2.45 -4.44 -15.80
CA GLU A 51 -2.32 -3.02 -16.17
C GLU A 51 -2.71 -2.06 -15.02
N HIS A 52 -3.50 -2.52 -14.04
CA HIS A 52 -3.86 -1.78 -12.84
C HIS A 52 -2.71 -1.72 -11.83
N THR A 53 -1.66 -0.98 -12.16
CA THR A 53 -0.44 -0.84 -11.33
C THR A 53 -0.68 -0.18 -9.96
N SER A 54 -1.85 0.41 -9.73
CA SER A 54 -2.27 0.95 -8.44
C SER A 54 -2.79 -0.11 -7.47
N GLU A 55 -3.14 -1.30 -7.97
CA GLU A 55 -3.65 -2.39 -7.15
C GLU A 55 -2.51 -3.09 -6.40
N VAL A 56 -2.75 -3.37 -5.12
CA VAL A 56 -1.78 -4.00 -4.22
C VAL A 56 -2.45 -5.01 -3.32
N SER A 57 -1.76 -6.09 -2.96
CA SER A 57 -2.20 -7.04 -1.94
C SER A 57 -1.22 -7.11 -0.77
N ASP A 58 -1.71 -7.61 0.37
CA ASP A 58 -0.91 -7.88 1.58
C ASP A 58 -0.09 -6.68 2.07
N LYS A 59 -0.62 -5.47 1.87
CA LYS A 59 0.07 -4.26 2.29
C LYS A 59 0.10 -4.20 3.82
N ALA A 60 1.31 -4.16 4.37
CA ALA A 60 1.54 -4.05 5.80
C ALA A 60 2.76 -3.18 6.11
N ALA A 61 2.77 -2.60 7.31
CA ALA A 61 3.95 -1.92 7.84
C ALA A 61 5.11 -2.92 8.02
N HIS A 62 6.34 -2.42 7.97
CA HIS A 62 7.51 -3.26 8.20
C HIS A 62 7.53 -3.88 9.60
N THR A 63 7.87 -5.16 9.65
CA THR A 63 8.16 -5.87 10.91
C THR A 63 9.67 -6.03 11.04
N PHE A 64 10.27 -5.23 11.91
CA PHE A 64 11.71 -5.26 12.17
C PHE A 64 12.04 -6.12 13.40
N GLY A 65 13.17 -6.83 13.35
CA GLY A 65 13.75 -7.50 14.53
C GLY A 65 14.50 -6.52 15.44
N GLU A 66 15.34 -7.05 16.34
CA GLU A 66 16.13 -6.25 17.30
C GLU A 66 17.17 -5.32 16.65
N GLY A 67 17.50 -5.56 15.38
CA GLY A 67 18.55 -4.89 14.65
C GLY A 67 19.94 -5.39 15.03
N VAL A 68 20.93 -5.10 14.18
CA VAL A 68 22.33 -5.51 14.33
C VAL A 68 23.20 -4.27 14.36
N VAL A 69 24.10 -4.17 15.34
CA VAL A 69 25.13 -3.13 15.34
C VAL A 69 26.13 -3.45 14.22
N THR A 70 26.17 -2.60 13.21
CA THR A 70 27.06 -2.74 12.04
C THR A 70 28.29 -1.86 12.15
N LYS A 71 28.22 -0.81 12.99
CA LYS A 71 29.36 0.00 13.40
C LYS A 71 29.24 0.31 14.90
N GLU A 72 30.23 -0.08 15.68
CA GLU A 72 30.31 0.29 17.09
C GLU A 72 30.54 1.80 17.26
N ALA A 73 29.95 2.37 18.30
CA ALA A 73 30.22 3.76 18.68
C ALA A 73 31.57 3.87 19.40
N THR A 74 32.26 4.99 19.22
CA THR A 74 33.49 5.35 19.95
C THR A 74 33.28 6.66 20.70
N GLU A 75 34.29 7.13 21.44
CA GLU A 75 34.23 8.45 22.10
C GLU A 75 34.12 9.62 21.11
N THR A 76 34.52 9.40 19.85
CA THR A 76 34.58 10.45 18.81
C THR A 76 33.68 10.19 17.61
N GLU A 77 33.23 8.95 17.40
CA GLU A 77 32.42 8.56 16.25
C GLU A 77 31.12 7.87 16.66
N THR A 78 30.03 8.24 15.99
CA THR A 78 28.74 7.56 16.16
C THR A 78 28.80 6.13 15.59
N GLY A 79 28.07 5.24 16.26
CA GLY A 79 27.80 3.89 15.77
C GLY A 79 26.58 3.85 14.85
N ILE A 80 26.32 2.69 14.27
CA ILE A 80 25.18 2.41 13.38
C ILE A 80 24.54 1.09 13.77
N LYS A 81 23.22 1.11 13.94
CA LYS A 81 22.39 -0.09 14.05
C LYS A 81 21.52 -0.24 12.80
N THR A 82 21.58 -1.40 12.15
CA THR A 82 20.78 -1.73 10.97
C THR A 82 19.62 -2.63 11.37
N TYR A 83 18.42 -2.31 10.91
CA TYR A 83 17.22 -3.13 11.08
C TYR A 83 16.78 -3.66 9.73
N THR A 84 16.55 -4.98 9.67
CA THR A 84 16.07 -5.65 8.46
C THR A 84 14.65 -6.15 8.69
N CYS A 85 13.73 -5.80 7.79
CA CYS A 85 12.37 -6.30 7.82
C CYS A 85 12.38 -7.82 7.59
N THR A 86 11.75 -8.57 8.49
CA THR A 86 11.79 -10.04 8.47
C THR A 86 11.06 -10.62 7.25
N VAL A 87 10.07 -9.88 6.73
CA VAL A 87 9.23 -10.26 5.59
C VAL A 87 9.91 -9.89 4.26
N CYS A 88 10.04 -8.59 3.95
CA CYS A 88 10.43 -8.11 2.63
C CYS A 88 11.93 -7.78 2.49
N LYS A 89 12.73 -7.91 3.56
CA LYS A 89 14.16 -7.55 3.59
C LYS A 89 14.46 -6.08 3.30
N TYR A 90 13.51 -5.17 3.52
CA TYR A 90 13.79 -3.73 3.57
C TYR A 90 14.74 -3.44 4.74
N GLU A 91 15.71 -2.56 4.56
CA GLU A 91 16.65 -2.16 5.61
C GLU A 91 16.50 -0.68 5.95
N LYS A 92 16.56 -0.38 7.25
CA LYS A 92 16.72 0.98 7.77
C LYS A 92 17.88 1.03 8.76
N THR A 93 18.48 2.20 8.91
CA THR A 93 19.57 2.43 9.85
C THR A 93 19.22 3.50 10.88
N GLU A 94 19.74 3.33 12.08
CA GLU A 94 19.64 4.31 13.16
C GLU A 94 21.05 4.56 13.72
N SER A 95 21.34 5.81 14.07
CA SER A 95 22.63 6.19 14.65
C SER A 95 22.67 5.87 16.15
N ILE A 96 23.81 5.34 16.60
CA ILE A 96 24.12 5.13 18.02
C ILE A 96 25.02 6.30 18.45
N ALA A 97 24.66 6.97 19.55
CA ALA A 97 25.44 8.08 20.08
C ALA A 97 26.88 7.64 20.45
N VAL A 98 27.81 8.60 20.43
CA VAL A 98 29.19 8.40 20.89
C VAL A 98 29.22 7.91 22.35
N LEU A 99 30.28 7.20 22.71
CA LEU A 99 30.51 6.76 24.09
C LEU A 99 30.84 7.95 25.00
N PRO A 100 30.45 7.91 26.29
CA PRO A 100 30.81 8.96 27.24
C PRO A 100 32.33 8.97 27.49
N HIS A 101 32.94 10.16 27.47
CA HIS A 101 34.33 10.33 27.86
C HIS A 101 34.46 10.28 29.39
N THR A 102 35.42 9.51 29.93
CA THR A 102 35.72 9.50 31.38
C THR A 102 37.19 9.80 31.63
N HIS A 103 37.48 10.96 32.22
CA HIS A 103 38.83 11.30 32.70
C HIS A 103 39.01 10.77 34.13
N LYS A 104 39.89 9.78 34.33
CA LYS A 104 40.41 9.46 35.66
C LYS A 104 41.68 10.26 35.90
N TYR A 105 41.56 11.35 36.66
CA TYR A 105 42.74 12.04 37.19
C TYR A 105 43.22 11.30 38.43
N SER A 106 44.41 10.71 38.37
CA SER A 106 45.12 10.26 39.57
C SER A 106 45.99 11.42 40.03
N ALA A 107 45.73 11.95 41.23
CA ALA A 107 46.62 12.88 41.89
C ALA A 107 47.66 12.06 42.68
N ASP A 108 48.94 12.24 42.37
CA ASP A 108 50.08 11.81 43.20
C ASP A 108 50.36 12.86 44.29
#